data_AF-A0A239J9Y7-F1
#
_entry.id   AF-A0A239J9Y7-F1
#
_cell.length_a   1.000
_cell.length_b   1.000
_cell.length_c   1.000
_cell.angle_alpha   90.00
_cell.angle_beta   90.00
_cell.angle_gamma   90.00
#
_symmetry.space_group_name_H-M   'P 1'
#
loop_
_entity.id
_entity.type
_entity.pdbx_description
1 polymer ?
#
loop_
_entity_poly.entity_id
_entity_poly.type
_entity_poly.pdbx_seq_one_letter_code
_entity_poly.pdbx_strand_id
1 'polypeptide(L)'
;MRVLSGQLLGAAWLAAVLLAACSPGPGATGSGAAGPDVSPATHDAVFLDRGDCAAGDRVGAYREVVCSDPGARARVVGRLYGLLPASPSPAPPAAARAGDRCPPTTDFLLTVTAARPQGYACMRNLTAPHPGDPGGGGGPRTIAGDCVYTSRKGRVKETPCDGSGPHAPQFRVVELARGRGSCPAGTVLYVGVGGGPAGVGCARRL
;
A
#
# COMPACT_ATOMS: atom_id res chain seq x y z
N MET A 1 70.07 1.92 28.18
CA MET A 1 70.52 3.15 27.49
C MET A 1 69.28 3.96 27.15
N ARG A 2 68.93 4.91 28.01
CA ARG A 2 68.94 6.38 27.80
C ARG A 2 67.87 6.88 26.80
N VAL A 3 66.66 7.27 27.26
CA VAL A 3 66.12 8.56 27.80
C VAL A 3 65.72 9.62 26.73
N LEU A 4 64.54 10.23 26.99
CA LEU A 4 64.01 11.58 26.69
C LEU A 4 63.34 11.80 25.31
N SER A 5 62.09 12.28 25.17
CA SER A 5 61.22 13.28 25.84
C SER A 5 61.07 14.51 24.94
N GLY A 6 59.84 15.01 24.79
CA GLY A 6 59.58 16.31 24.16
C GLY A 6 58.09 16.63 24.01
N GLN A 7 57.43 17.00 25.11
CA GLN A 7 56.17 17.74 25.07
C GLN A 7 56.44 19.21 24.71
N LEU A 8 55.52 19.87 24.00
CA LEU A 8 55.36 21.33 24.07
C LEU A 8 53.88 21.69 24.14
N LEU A 9 53.55 22.39 25.24
CA LEU A 9 52.33 23.12 25.52
C LEU A 9 52.28 24.46 24.75
N GLY A 10 51.08 25.02 24.59
CA GLY A 10 50.83 26.45 24.32
C GLY A 10 49.50 26.67 23.59
N ALA A 11 48.38 26.94 24.26
CA ALA A 11 47.94 28.19 24.90
C ALA A 11 47.00 29.04 24.00
N ALA A 12 45.88 29.38 24.61
CA ALA A 12 44.68 30.08 24.13
C ALA A 12 44.88 31.43 23.43
N TRP A 13 43.92 31.79 22.57
CA TRP A 13 43.42 33.18 22.43
C TRP A 13 41.90 33.21 22.13
N LEU A 14 41.20 34.05 22.89
CA LEU A 14 39.80 34.46 22.76
C LEU A 14 39.64 35.63 21.79
N ALA A 15 38.51 35.70 21.06
CA ALA A 15 37.71 36.89 20.70
C ALA A 15 36.62 36.47 19.67
N ALA A 16 35.31 36.46 19.97
CA ALA A 16 34.35 37.57 20.14
C ALA A 16 33.87 38.23 18.82
N VAL A 17 32.54 38.47 18.76
CA VAL A 17 31.75 39.29 17.80
C VAL A 17 31.27 38.51 16.55
N LEU A 18 29.98 38.29 16.31
CA LEU A 18 28.95 39.27 15.93
C LEU A 18 27.53 38.88 16.43
N LEU A 19 26.86 39.80 17.12
CA LEU A 19 25.41 39.79 17.36
C LEU A 19 24.70 40.17 16.05
N ALA A 20 23.92 39.26 15.48
CA ALA A 20 22.96 39.60 14.43
C ALA A 20 21.68 40.17 15.08
N ALA A 21 21.51 41.47 14.97
CA ALA A 21 20.29 42.18 15.37
C ALA A 21 19.15 41.83 14.41
N CYS A 22 18.05 41.27 14.92
CA CYS A 22 16.76 41.23 14.22
C CYS A 22 15.88 42.35 14.76
N SER A 23 15.60 43.36 13.94
CA SER A 23 14.52 44.33 14.20
C SER A 23 13.33 44.00 13.30
N PRO A 24 12.11 43.84 13.83
CA PRO A 24 10.91 43.79 13.01
C PRO A 24 10.47 45.22 12.64
N GLY A 25 10.52 45.55 11.35
CA GLY A 25 9.93 46.79 10.81
C GLY A 25 8.42 46.65 10.62
N PRO A 26 7.60 47.68 10.89
CA PRO A 26 6.18 47.66 10.62
C PRO A 26 5.87 48.16 9.20
N GLY A 27 4.98 47.45 8.51
CA GLY A 27 4.15 48.03 7.45
C GLY A 27 4.64 47.85 6.01
N ALA A 28 4.14 46.82 5.34
CA ALA A 28 3.82 46.88 3.91
C ALA A 28 2.65 45.93 3.61
N THR A 29 1.47 46.50 3.43
CA THR A 29 0.32 45.87 2.77
C THR A 29 0.71 45.45 1.36
N GLY A 30 0.82 44.15 1.13
CA GLY A 30 0.99 43.54 -0.17
C GLY A 30 0.16 42.27 -0.23
N SER A 31 -0.80 42.23 -1.14
CA SER A 31 -1.68 41.10 -1.43
C SER A 31 -0.90 39.80 -1.57
N GLY A 32 -0.89 39.00 -0.51
CA GLY A 32 -0.29 37.67 -0.48
C GLY A 32 -1.19 36.69 -1.18
N ALA A 33 -0.68 36.10 -2.25
CA ALA A 33 -1.21 34.93 -2.91
C ALA A 33 -1.66 33.88 -1.87
N ALA A 34 -2.83 33.28 -2.10
CA ALA A 34 -3.28 32.10 -1.39
C ALA A 34 -2.19 31.02 -1.51
N GLY A 35 -1.38 30.87 -0.46
CA GLY A 35 -0.56 29.69 -0.28
C GLY A 35 -1.46 28.46 -0.19
N PRO A 36 -0.98 27.28 -0.58
CA PRO A 36 -1.74 26.06 -0.38
C PRO A 36 -2.06 25.97 1.11
N ASP A 37 -3.36 26.00 1.41
CA ASP A 37 -3.92 25.79 2.72
C ASP A 37 -3.52 24.35 3.13
N VAL A 38 -2.41 24.22 3.85
CA VAL A 38 -2.05 22.96 4.52
C VAL A 38 -2.97 22.88 5.72
N SER A 39 -4.23 22.58 5.45
CA SER A 39 -5.16 22.18 6.50
C SER A 39 -4.52 20.97 7.20
N PRO A 40 -4.35 21.01 8.53
CA PRO A 40 -3.89 19.84 9.26
C PRO A 40 -4.84 18.70 8.94
N ALA A 41 -4.32 17.47 8.82
CA ALA A 41 -5.14 16.27 8.70
C ALA A 41 -6.28 16.39 9.72
N THR A 42 -7.49 16.65 9.24
CA THR A 42 -8.68 16.43 10.04
C THR A 42 -8.73 14.92 10.14
N HIS A 43 -8.08 14.40 11.18
CA HIS A 43 -8.22 13.01 11.57
C HIS A 43 -9.70 12.89 11.88
N ASP A 44 -10.44 12.31 10.94
CA ASP A 44 -11.84 12.04 11.15
C ASP A 44 -11.97 11.11 12.37
N ALA A 45 -13.18 10.99 12.92
CA ALA A 45 -13.39 10.16 14.12
C ALA A 45 -12.98 8.68 13.93
N VAL A 46 -12.74 8.24 12.68
CA VAL A 46 -12.35 6.89 12.31
C VAL A 46 -11.00 6.91 11.60
N PHE A 47 -9.99 6.28 12.24
CA PHE A 47 -8.67 6.09 11.64
C PHE A 47 -8.74 5.32 10.32
N LEU A 48 -8.09 5.84 9.28
CA LEU A 48 -8.01 5.30 7.92
C LEU A 48 -9.38 5.01 7.31
N ASP A 49 -10.33 5.94 7.41
CA ASP A 49 -11.61 5.80 6.74
C ASP A 49 -11.47 5.82 5.20
N ARG A 50 -12.53 5.46 4.49
CA ARG A 50 -12.57 5.51 3.02
C ARG A 50 -12.22 6.93 2.56
N GLY A 51 -11.17 7.02 1.76
CA GLY A 51 -10.69 8.28 1.21
C GLY A 51 -9.36 8.70 1.80
N ASP A 52 -9.03 8.27 3.02
CA ASP A 52 -7.82 8.63 3.73
C ASP A 52 -6.59 8.00 3.11
N CYS A 53 -5.45 8.64 3.35
CA CYS A 53 -4.16 8.18 2.90
C CYS A 53 -3.31 7.67 4.05
N ALA A 54 -2.45 6.72 3.72
CA ALA A 54 -1.55 6.09 4.65
C ALA A 54 -0.11 6.19 4.17
N ALA A 55 0.79 6.43 5.12
CA ALA A 55 2.22 6.33 4.94
C ALA A 55 2.73 5.06 5.63
N GLY A 56 3.42 4.21 4.88
CA GLY A 56 4.11 3.04 5.43
C GLY A 56 5.44 3.41 6.06
N ASP A 57 5.82 2.71 7.13
CA ASP A 57 7.17 2.77 7.69
C ASP A 57 8.04 1.62 7.17
N ARG A 58 9.30 1.56 7.66
CA ARG A 58 10.27 0.55 7.21
C ARG A 58 9.96 -0.87 7.68
N VAL A 59 9.13 -1.02 8.71
CA VAL A 59 8.75 -2.32 9.29
C VAL A 59 7.36 -2.77 8.85
N GLY A 60 6.73 -2.03 7.94
CA GLY A 60 5.45 -2.37 7.32
C GLY A 60 4.23 -1.90 8.11
N ALA A 61 4.40 -1.07 9.15
CA ALA A 61 3.29 -0.42 9.82
C ALA A 61 2.84 0.82 9.04
N TYR A 62 1.55 1.14 9.14
CA TYR A 62 0.94 2.27 8.45
C TYR A 62 0.39 3.27 9.44
N ARG A 63 0.63 4.57 9.17
CA ARG A 63 -0.03 5.69 9.85
C ARG A 63 -0.88 6.45 8.85
N GLU A 64 -1.93 7.09 9.33
CA GLU A 64 -2.75 8.01 8.55
C GLU A 64 -1.99 9.32 8.30
N VAL A 65 -2.15 9.88 7.11
CA VAL A 65 -1.55 11.15 6.66
C VAL A 65 -2.52 11.83 5.69
N VAL A 66 -2.37 13.15 5.51
CA VAL A 66 -3.02 13.83 4.39
C VAL A 66 -2.52 13.26 3.06
N CYS A 67 -3.39 13.15 2.06
CA CYS A 67 -3.01 12.56 0.77
C CYS A 67 -1.96 13.37 -0.01
N SER A 68 -1.80 14.66 0.30
CA SER A 68 -0.75 15.53 -0.25
C SER A 68 0.61 15.36 0.44
N ASP A 69 0.70 14.57 1.51
CA ASP A 69 1.97 14.28 2.19
C ASP A 69 2.92 13.55 1.22
N PRO A 70 4.17 14.00 1.04
CA PRO A 70 5.15 13.34 0.16
C PRO A 70 5.45 11.88 0.56
N GLY A 71 5.18 11.53 1.81
CA GLY A 71 5.27 10.21 2.40
C GLY A 71 4.01 9.35 2.25
N ALA A 72 2.90 9.89 1.72
CA ALA A 72 1.70 9.10 1.43
C ALA A 72 2.02 8.03 0.38
N ARG A 73 1.51 6.81 0.59
CA ARG A 73 1.80 5.64 -0.25
C ARG A 73 0.57 4.96 -0.79
N ALA A 74 -0.52 4.95 -0.02
CA ALA A 74 -1.75 4.30 -0.42
C ALA A 74 -2.97 5.05 0.11
N ARG A 75 -4.09 4.92 -0.59
CA ARG A 75 -5.41 5.43 -0.22
C ARG A 75 -6.35 4.30 0.13
N VAL A 76 -7.22 4.53 1.11
CA VAL A 76 -8.28 3.58 1.48
C VAL A 76 -9.43 3.69 0.47
N VAL A 77 -9.72 2.61 -0.25
CA VAL A 77 -10.84 2.53 -1.21
C VAL A 77 -12.07 1.81 -0.64
N GLY A 78 -11.93 1.18 0.53
CA GLY A 78 -13.04 0.55 1.25
C GLY A 78 -12.66 0.15 2.67
N ARG A 79 -13.66 0.11 3.56
CA ARG A 79 -13.53 -0.32 4.95
C ARG A 79 -14.44 -1.50 5.26
N LEU A 80 -13.87 -2.48 5.95
CA LEU A 80 -14.57 -3.68 6.39
C LEU A 80 -14.43 -3.81 7.90
N TYR A 81 -15.38 -3.23 8.63
CA TYR A 81 -15.39 -3.25 10.10
C TYR A 81 -15.89 -4.57 10.67
N GLY A 82 -15.48 -4.91 11.89
CA GLY A 82 -16.01 -6.06 12.63
C GLY A 82 -15.58 -7.43 12.10
N LEU A 83 -14.90 -7.48 10.95
CA LEU A 83 -14.12 -8.64 10.51
C LEU A 83 -12.85 -8.69 11.38
N LEU A 84 -12.99 -9.19 12.61
CA LEU A 84 -11.85 -9.36 13.50
C LEU A 84 -10.90 -10.39 12.87
N PRO A 85 -9.62 -10.05 12.64
CA PRO A 85 -8.63 -11.10 12.50
C PRO A 85 -8.57 -11.79 13.88
N ALA A 86 -8.78 -13.11 13.95
CA ALA A 86 -8.77 -13.85 15.23
C ALA A 86 -7.41 -13.77 15.96
N SER A 87 -6.41 -13.12 15.35
CA SER A 87 -5.04 -12.93 15.80
C SER A 87 -4.44 -11.73 15.04
N PRO A 88 -3.43 -11.02 15.57
CA PRO A 88 -2.66 -9.99 14.83
C PRO A 88 -2.06 -10.49 13.49
N SER A 89 -2.00 -11.81 13.27
CA SER A 89 -1.90 -12.41 11.93
C SER A 89 -3.22 -13.10 11.61
N PRO A 90 -4.08 -12.58 10.72
CA PRO A 90 -5.26 -13.31 10.32
C PRO A 90 -4.85 -14.67 9.75
N ALA A 91 -5.57 -15.72 10.15
CA ALA A 91 -5.50 -16.97 9.41
C ALA A 91 -5.82 -16.65 7.93
N PRO A 92 -5.08 -17.23 6.95
CA PRO A 92 -5.30 -17.02 5.52
C PRO A 92 -6.77 -16.94 5.05
N PRO A 93 -7.74 -17.71 5.60
CA PRO A 93 -9.14 -17.58 5.23
C PRO A 93 -9.80 -16.23 5.59
N ALA A 94 -9.40 -15.54 6.65
CA ALA A 94 -10.00 -14.26 7.04
C ALA A 94 -9.58 -13.13 6.08
N ALA A 95 -8.28 -13.07 5.74
CA ALA A 95 -7.77 -12.12 4.76
C ALA A 95 -8.36 -12.38 3.37
N ALA A 96 -8.47 -13.64 2.94
CA ALA A 96 -9.12 -13.97 1.67
C ALA A 96 -10.60 -13.50 1.63
N ARG A 97 -11.36 -13.78 2.70
CA ARG A 97 -12.77 -13.33 2.82
C ARG A 97 -12.91 -11.80 2.87
N ALA A 98 -11.94 -11.09 3.43
CA ALA A 98 -11.92 -9.64 3.41
C ALA A 98 -11.60 -9.12 2.00
N GLY A 99 -10.58 -9.69 1.34
CA GLY A 99 -10.22 -9.38 -0.05
C GLY A 99 -11.39 -9.50 -1.00
N ASP A 100 -12.15 -10.58 -0.88
CA ASP A 100 -13.39 -10.86 -1.59
C ASP A 100 -14.46 -9.77 -1.52
N ARG A 101 -14.46 -8.96 -0.45
CA ARG A 101 -15.41 -7.85 -0.23
C ARG A 101 -14.84 -6.50 -0.65
N CYS A 102 -13.57 -6.43 -1.00
CA CYS A 102 -12.94 -5.21 -1.49
C CYS A 102 -13.25 -4.97 -2.97
N PRO A 103 -13.13 -3.71 -3.44
CA PRO A 103 -13.11 -3.40 -4.85
C PRO A 103 -12.12 -4.29 -5.62
N PRO A 104 -12.45 -4.76 -6.83
CA PRO A 104 -11.60 -5.66 -7.61
C PRO A 104 -10.15 -5.17 -7.77
N THR A 105 -9.95 -3.86 -7.94
CA THR A 105 -8.63 -3.22 -8.15
C THR A 105 -7.92 -2.83 -6.86
N THR A 106 -8.20 -3.50 -5.75
CA THR A 106 -7.49 -3.28 -4.48
C THR A 106 -6.08 -3.81 -4.61
N ASP A 107 -5.07 -3.04 -4.22
CA ASP A 107 -3.67 -3.46 -4.34
C ASP A 107 -3.26 -4.35 -3.17
N PHE A 108 -3.74 -4.05 -1.95
CA PHE A 108 -3.48 -4.88 -0.78
C PHE A 108 -4.51 -4.65 0.32
N LEU A 109 -4.54 -5.55 1.30
CA LEU A 109 -5.33 -5.40 2.51
C LEU A 109 -4.44 -4.91 3.66
N LEU A 110 -4.86 -3.85 4.32
CA LEU A 110 -4.28 -3.43 5.58
C LEU A 110 -5.17 -3.89 6.73
N THR A 111 -4.58 -4.56 7.71
CA THR A 111 -5.27 -4.93 8.95
C THR A 111 -5.23 -3.74 9.92
N VAL A 112 -6.40 -3.34 10.43
CA VAL A 112 -6.54 -2.19 11.35
C VAL A 112 -6.96 -2.71 12.72
N THR A 113 -5.99 -2.88 13.62
CA THR A 113 -6.18 -3.44 14.98
C THR A 113 -6.02 -2.40 16.09
N ALA A 114 -5.15 -1.41 15.89
CA ALA A 114 -4.82 -0.39 16.89
C ALA A 114 -5.86 0.75 16.98
N ALA A 115 -6.85 0.79 16.08
CA ALA A 115 -7.90 1.79 16.06
C ALA A 115 -9.29 1.17 16.17
N ARG A 116 -10.26 1.97 16.63
CA ARG A 116 -11.67 1.59 16.67
C ARG A 116 -12.44 2.38 15.61
N PRO A 117 -13.36 1.75 14.87
CA PRO A 117 -13.59 0.30 14.79
C PRO A 117 -12.46 -0.48 14.11
N GLN A 118 -12.17 -1.68 14.63
CA GLN A 118 -11.19 -2.62 14.06
C GLN A 118 -11.74 -3.28 12.78
N GLY A 119 -10.82 -3.78 11.92
CA GLY A 119 -11.18 -4.54 10.72
C GLY A 119 -10.08 -4.51 9.66
N TYR A 120 -10.50 -4.38 8.41
CA TYR A 120 -9.61 -4.25 7.25
C TYR A 120 -9.86 -2.98 6.47
N ALA A 121 -8.80 -2.42 5.90
CA ALA A 121 -8.84 -1.39 4.88
C ALA A 121 -8.39 -1.99 3.53
N CYS A 122 -9.22 -1.80 2.51
CA CYS A 122 -8.88 -2.11 1.12
C CYS A 122 -8.02 -0.95 0.61
N MET A 123 -6.75 -1.21 0.32
CA MET A 123 -5.77 -0.18 0.00
C MET A 123 -5.50 -0.14 -1.50
N ARG A 124 -5.35 1.07 -2.05
CA ARG A 124 -4.89 1.32 -3.41
C ARG A 124 -3.62 2.15 -3.33
N ASN A 125 -2.53 1.72 -3.96
CA ASN A 125 -1.31 2.52 -4.01
C ASN A 125 -1.62 3.87 -4.69
N LEU A 126 -0.93 4.93 -4.28
CA LEU A 126 -1.02 6.23 -4.96
C LEU A 126 -0.18 6.27 -6.24
N THR A 127 0.82 5.38 -6.33
CA THR A 127 1.73 5.26 -7.47
C THR A 127 1.86 3.79 -7.86
N ALA A 128 2.27 3.54 -9.11
CA ALA A 128 2.66 2.20 -9.54
C ALA A 128 3.76 1.59 -8.63
N PRO A 129 3.84 0.25 -8.52
CA PRO A 129 2.97 -0.74 -9.16
C PRO A 129 1.59 -0.83 -8.50
N HIS A 130 0.61 -1.30 -9.27
CA HIS A 130 -0.76 -1.55 -8.83
C HIS A 130 -1.09 -3.05 -8.94
N PRO A 131 -0.73 -3.87 -7.93
CA PRO A 131 -0.96 -5.31 -7.94
C PRO A 131 -2.41 -5.74 -8.20
N GLY A 132 -3.39 -4.89 -7.85
CA GLY A 132 -4.81 -5.18 -8.07
C GLY A 132 -5.32 -4.89 -9.48
N ASP A 133 -4.52 -4.25 -10.33
CA ASP A 133 -4.92 -3.99 -11.72
C ASP A 133 -4.82 -5.25 -12.56
N PRO A 134 -5.64 -5.37 -13.63
CA PRO A 134 -5.57 -6.48 -14.57
C PRO A 134 -4.14 -6.72 -15.06
N GLY A 135 -3.57 -7.85 -14.65
CA GLY A 135 -2.23 -8.27 -15.02
C GLY A 135 -1.09 -7.66 -14.20
N GLY A 136 -1.37 -6.83 -13.20
CA GLY A 136 -0.40 -6.33 -12.23
C GLY A 136 0.12 -7.46 -11.32
N GLY A 137 -0.78 -8.36 -10.92
CA GLY A 137 -0.49 -9.55 -10.12
C GLY A 137 -0.19 -9.23 -8.65
N GLY A 138 -0.78 -10.02 -7.75
CA GLY A 138 -0.49 -9.92 -6.31
C GLY A 138 -1.49 -9.07 -5.52
N GLY A 139 -2.59 -8.65 -6.14
CA GLY A 139 -3.75 -8.13 -5.43
C GLY A 139 -4.41 -9.19 -4.54
N PRO A 140 -5.36 -8.80 -3.67
CA PRO A 140 -6.08 -9.72 -2.81
C PRO A 140 -7.15 -10.54 -3.57
N ARG A 141 -7.38 -10.25 -4.86
CA ARG A 141 -8.38 -10.90 -5.71
C ARG A 141 -7.81 -11.15 -7.10
N THR A 142 -8.15 -12.32 -7.64
CA THR A 142 -7.98 -12.61 -9.07
C THR A 142 -9.18 -12.09 -9.85
N ILE A 143 -8.90 -11.29 -10.87
CA ILE A 143 -9.88 -10.64 -11.73
C ILE A 143 -9.64 -10.96 -13.22
N ALA A 144 -10.56 -10.53 -14.08
CA ALA A 144 -10.36 -10.65 -15.51
C ALA A 144 -9.17 -9.79 -15.96
N GLY A 145 -8.32 -10.37 -16.79
CA GLY A 145 -7.08 -9.81 -17.30
C GLY A 145 -5.82 -10.28 -16.57
N ASP A 146 -5.96 -10.90 -15.38
CA ASP A 146 -4.83 -11.38 -14.59
C ASP A 146 -4.16 -12.61 -15.19
N CYS A 147 -2.85 -12.69 -14.92
CA CYS A 147 -2.06 -13.84 -15.30
C CYS A 147 -1.78 -14.73 -14.09
N VAL A 148 -1.88 -16.04 -14.32
CA VAL A 148 -1.65 -17.04 -13.29
C VAL A 148 -0.67 -18.11 -13.77
N TYR A 149 -0.01 -18.73 -12.81
CA TYR A 149 0.85 -19.88 -13.02
C TYR A 149 0.45 -21.03 -12.08
N THR A 150 0.75 -22.26 -12.50
CA THR A 150 0.53 -23.44 -11.68
C THR A 150 1.56 -23.47 -10.56
N SER A 151 1.11 -23.27 -9.31
CA SER A 151 2.02 -23.27 -8.14
C SER A 151 2.19 -24.65 -7.52
N ARG A 152 1.15 -25.48 -7.59
CA ARG A 152 1.15 -26.91 -7.21
C ARG A 152 -0.09 -27.58 -7.79
N LYS A 153 -0.21 -28.90 -7.66
CA LYS A 153 -1.37 -29.65 -8.14
C LYS A 153 -2.68 -29.04 -7.64
N GLY A 154 -3.53 -28.63 -8.59
CA GLY A 154 -4.85 -28.04 -8.31
C GLY A 154 -4.81 -26.62 -7.74
N ARG A 155 -3.67 -25.92 -7.75
CA ARG A 155 -3.58 -24.52 -7.30
C ARG A 155 -2.82 -23.64 -8.26
N VAL A 156 -3.37 -22.47 -8.47
CA VAL A 156 -2.74 -21.39 -9.22
C VAL A 156 -2.42 -20.24 -8.28
N LYS A 157 -1.46 -19.43 -8.68
CA LYS A 157 -1.16 -18.14 -8.06
C LYS A 157 -1.04 -17.10 -9.17
N GLU A 158 -1.40 -15.87 -8.86
CA GLU A 158 -1.15 -14.74 -9.73
C GLU A 158 0.34 -14.46 -9.90
N THR A 159 0.67 -13.87 -11.03
CA THR A 159 1.98 -13.30 -11.34
C THR A 159 1.79 -12.14 -12.33
N PRO A 160 2.66 -11.12 -12.33
CA PRO A 160 2.61 -10.07 -13.34
C PRO A 160 2.58 -10.64 -14.77
N CYS A 161 1.67 -10.11 -15.60
CA CYS A 161 1.50 -10.56 -16.97
C CYS A 161 2.71 -10.23 -17.87
N ASP A 162 3.49 -9.21 -17.51
CA ASP A 162 4.68 -8.80 -18.23
C ASP A 162 5.91 -9.70 -17.97
N GLY A 163 5.78 -10.69 -17.08
CA GLY A 163 6.87 -11.60 -16.73
C GLY A 163 7.93 -10.99 -15.81
N SER A 164 7.70 -9.80 -15.24
CA SER A 164 8.62 -9.16 -14.28
C SER A 164 8.67 -9.88 -12.92
N GLY A 165 7.69 -10.74 -12.64
CA GLY A 165 7.63 -11.54 -11.41
C GLY A 165 8.57 -12.75 -11.40
N PRO A 166 8.73 -13.40 -10.23
CA PRO A 166 9.61 -14.57 -10.07
C PRO A 166 9.13 -15.82 -10.84
N HIS A 167 7.90 -15.82 -11.33
CA HIS A 167 7.32 -16.92 -12.07
C HIS A 167 6.71 -16.41 -13.38
N ALA A 168 7.08 -17.06 -14.49
CA ALA A 168 6.52 -16.75 -15.79
C ALA A 168 5.00 -17.00 -15.81
N PRO A 169 4.20 -16.08 -16.40
CA PRO A 169 2.77 -16.27 -16.54
C PRO A 169 2.47 -17.42 -17.51
N GLN A 170 1.52 -18.28 -17.17
CA GLN A 170 1.18 -19.47 -17.98
C GLN A 170 -0.21 -19.38 -18.60
N PHE A 171 -1.12 -18.72 -17.90
CA PHE A 171 -2.51 -18.55 -18.33
C PHE A 171 -2.97 -17.13 -18.01
N ARG A 172 -3.92 -16.63 -18.80
CA ARG A 172 -4.63 -15.38 -18.55
C ARG A 172 -6.09 -15.66 -18.26
N VAL A 173 -6.60 -15.14 -17.17
CA VAL A 173 -8.04 -15.12 -16.88
C VAL A 173 -8.67 -14.12 -17.83
N VAL A 174 -9.52 -14.57 -18.75
CA VAL A 174 -10.15 -13.70 -19.75
C VAL A 174 -11.54 -13.22 -19.33
N GLU A 175 -12.18 -13.96 -18.42
CA GLU A 175 -13.55 -13.67 -17.97
C GLU A 175 -13.78 -14.24 -16.57
N LEU A 176 -14.66 -13.59 -15.79
CA LEU A 176 -15.22 -14.14 -14.56
C LEU A 176 -16.66 -14.58 -14.82
N ALA A 177 -16.96 -15.85 -14.56
CA ALA A 177 -18.27 -16.45 -14.80
C ALA A 177 -18.89 -17.00 -13.50
N ARG A 178 -20.22 -17.16 -13.49
CA ARG A 178 -20.93 -17.77 -12.34
C ARG A 178 -20.63 -19.26 -12.15
N GLY A 179 -20.06 -19.90 -13.17
CA GLY A 179 -19.72 -21.32 -13.15
C GLY A 179 -19.02 -21.74 -14.44
N ARG A 180 -18.45 -22.95 -14.43
CA ARG A 180 -17.64 -23.47 -15.55
C ARG A 180 -18.41 -23.52 -16.88
N GLY A 181 -19.70 -23.86 -16.84
CA GLY A 181 -20.54 -23.96 -18.05
C GLY A 181 -20.84 -22.62 -18.73
N SER A 182 -20.55 -21.50 -18.06
CA SER A 182 -20.69 -20.15 -18.62
C SER A 182 -19.37 -19.61 -19.18
N CYS A 183 -18.27 -20.37 -19.09
CA CYS A 183 -17.00 -19.93 -19.65
C CYS A 183 -17.00 -19.97 -21.18
N PRO A 184 -16.35 -19.01 -21.86
CA PRO A 184 -16.26 -18.99 -23.30
C PRO A 184 -15.44 -20.17 -23.84
N ALA A 185 -15.68 -20.50 -25.12
CA ALA A 185 -14.89 -21.50 -25.84
C ALA A 185 -13.38 -21.18 -25.78
N GLY A 186 -12.56 -22.23 -25.75
CA GLY A 186 -11.10 -22.10 -25.61
C GLY A 186 -10.62 -21.90 -24.17
N THR A 187 -11.51 -21.92 -23.17
CA THR A 187 -11.11 -22.00 -21.75
C THR A 187 -10.41 -23.33 -21.49
N VAL A 188 -9.15 -23.28 -21.03
CA VAL A 188 -8.32 -24.46 -20.74
C VAL A 188 -8.05 -24.64 -19.25
N LEU A 189 -8.41 -23.65 -18.43
CA LEU A 189 -8.21 -23.65 -16.99
C LEU A 189 -9.35 -22.90 -16.30
N TYR A 190 -9.86 -23.47 -15.21
CA TYR A 190 -10.90 -22.89 -14.36
C TYR A 190 -10.30 -22.51 -13.01
N VAL A 191 -10.25 -21.21 -12.72
CA VAL A 191 -9.70 -20.66 -11.48
C VAL A 191 -10.85 -20.41 -10.51
N GLY A 192 -10.76 -20.92 -9.28
CA GLY A 192 -11.71 -20.49 -8.25
C GLY A 192 -11.39 -19.06 -7.84
N VAL A 193 -12.29 -18.13 -8.11
CA VAL A 193 -12.14 -16.72 -7.71
C VAL A 193 -13.11 -16.41 -6.57
N GLY A 194 -12.61 -15.77 -5.52
CA GLY A 194 -13.45 -15.36 -4.39
C GLY A 194 -14.21 -14.05 -4.66
N GLY A 195 -15.17 -13.74 -3.78
CA GLY A 195 -15.88 -12.45 -3.77
C GLY A 195 -17.23 -12.41 -4.45
N GLY A 196 -18.21 -13.12 -3.86
CA GLY A 196 -19.59 -13.23 -4.33
C GLY A 196 -19.99 -14.70 -4.54
N PRO A 197 -21.21 -15.00 -5.04
CA PRO A 197 -21.61 -16.38 -5.31
C PRO A 197 -20.56 -17.03 -6.22
N ALA A 198 -19.90 -18.06 -5.69
CA ALA A 198 -18.62 -18.62 -6.14
C ALA A 198 -18.36 -18.46 -7.65
N GLY A 199 -17.52 -17.49 -8.01
CA GLY A 199 -17.15 -17.21 -9.38
C GLY A 199 -16.04 -18.15 -9.86
N VAL A 200 -16.01 -18.39 -11.17
CA VAL A 200 -14.94 -19.10 -11.86
C VAL A 200 -14.24 -18.11 -12.80
N GLY A 201 -12.92 -17.98 -12.66
CA GLY A 201 -12.07 -17.36 -13.67
C GLY A 201 -11.87 -18.33 -14.83
N CYS A 202 -12.31 -17.93 -16.03
CA CYS A 202 -12.13 -18.67 -17.27
C CYS A 202 -10.78 -18.28 -17.85
N ALA A 203 -9.81 -19.20 -17.87
CA ALA A 203 -8.45 -18.89 -18.27
C ALA A 203 -8.02 -19.59 -19.56
N ARG A 204 -7.28 -18.86 -20.38
CA ARG A 204 -6.64 -19.31 -21.64
C ARG A 204 -5.13 -19.40 -21.46
N ARG A 205 -4.47 -20.26 -22.22
CA ARG A 205 -3.01 -20.33 -22.26
C ARG A 205 -2.45 -19.05 -22.88
N LEU A 206 -1.36 -18.54 -22.32
CA LEU A 206 -0.56 -17.46 -22.89
C LEU A 206 0.41 -17.97 -23.95
#